data_AF-A0A1W0W4C4-F1
#
_entry.id   AF-A0A1W0W4C4-F1
#
_cell.length_a   1.000
_cell.length_b   1.000
_cell.length_c   1.000
_cell.angle_alpha   90.00
_cell.angle_beta   90.00
_cell.angle_gamma   90.00
#
_symmetry.space_group_name_H-M   'P 1'
#
loop_
_entity.id
_entity.type
_entity.pdbx_description
1 polymer ?
#
loop_
_entity_poly.entity_id
_entity_poly.type
_entity_poly.pdbx_seq_one_letter_code
_entity_poly.pdbx_strand_id
1 'polypeptide(L)'
;LDKLGGLLPLIQELSNADEGMRTTSAWVLGKASQNNVLVQNQILGYGALQGLVKMGYSSSAPEAAKALYAVSSLIRDNGHGQELFLSENGYAMLQHVLSTTRTNVRLQKKVVSLLAYIADFQLNTGKSQAPSLSNHFFIKSVVEMISSVPDLDLQEKSLLAVRSLLQLTSADATDLQKFSGLNDSLNTLRLQLDELTSHEEQREYALEVEILRREVHIVFQQKIDQARVVAT
;
A
#
# COMPACT_ATOMS: atom_id res chain seq x y z
N LEU A 1 9.40 -26.69 -2.76
CA LEU A 1 10.02 -26.08 -1.56
C LEU A 1 9.52 -26.78 -0.31
N ASP A 2 8.22 -26.72 0.02
CA ASP A 2 7.70 -27.37 1.23
C ASP A 2 7.79 -28.91 1.21
N LYS A 3 7.40 -29.54 0.08
CA LYS A 3 7.54 -30.99 -0.13
C LYS A 3 8.97 -31.54 -0.01
N LEU A 4 9.96 -30.66 -0.07
CA LEU A 4 11.39 -30.98 0.06
C LEU A 4 11.98 -30.47 1.40
N GLY A 5 11.15 -29.97 2.32
CA GLY A 5 11.57 -29.41 3.60
C GLY A 5 12.31 -28.07 3.52
N GLY A 6 12.33 -27.42 2.35
CA GLY A 6 13.17 -26.24 2.10
C GLY A 6 12.60 -24.90 2.61
N LEU A 7 11.32 -24.85 3.02
CA LEU A 7 10.72 -23.59 3.49
C LEU A 7 11.24 -23.17 4.87
N LEU A 8 11.30 -24.11 5.82
CA LEU A 8 11.69 -23.79 7.20
C LEU A 8 13.13 -23.27 7.31
N PRO A 9 14.14 -23.88 6.65
CA PRO A 9 15.49 -23.31 6.61
C PRO A 9 15.52 -21.91 6.02
N LEU A 10 14.83 -21.67 4.90
CA LEU A 10 14.75 -20.33 4.29
C LEU A 10 14.11 -19.29 5.22
N ILE A 11 13.15 -19.68 6.04
CA ILE A 11 12.51 -18.78 7.01
C ILE A 11 13.48 -18.45 8.16
N GLN A 12 14.29 -19.41 8.61
CA GLN A 12 15.31 -19.17 9.63
C GLN A 12 16.35 -18.14 9.15
N GLU A 13 16.70 -18.18 7.86
CA GLU A 13 17.63 -17.24 7.22
C GLU A 13 17.12 -15.79 7.20
N LEU A 14 15.84 -15.51 7.46
CA LEU A 14 15.33 -14.13 7.61
C LEU A 14 15.93 -13.41 8.83
N SER A 15 16.54 -14.15 9.76
CA SER A 15 17.21 -13.61 10.95
C SER A 15 18.74 -13.76 10.90
N ASN A 16 19.29 -14.15 9.75
CA ASN A 16 20.73 -14.35 9.60
C ASN A 16 21.52 -13.06 9.87
N ALA A 17 22.75 -13.17 10.37
CA ALA A 17 23.64 -12.04 10.56
C ALA A 17 24.02 -11.37 9.21
N ASP A 18 24.13 -12.15 8.15
CA ASP A 18 24.43 -11.68 6.79
C ASP A 18 23.20 -11.09 6.10
N GLU A 19 23.30 -9.83 5.68
CA GLU A 19 22.23 -9.11 4.97
C GLU A 19 21.87 -9.77 3.62
N GLY A 20 22.87 -10.30 2.91
CA GLY A 20 22.68 -10.97 1.62
C GLY A 20 21.82 -12.22 1.78
N MET A 21 22.06 -13.02 2.82
CA MET A 21 21.26 -14.19 3.18
C MET A 21 19.82 -13.81 3.52
N ARG A 22 19.61 -12.80 4.38
CA ARG A 22 18.25 -12.31 4.69
C ARG A 22 17.52 -11.85 3.42
N THR A 23 18.17 -11.01 2.64
CA THR A 23 17.63 -10.42 1.39
C THR A 23 17.28 -11.49 0.36
N THR A 24 18.16 -12.47 0.15
CA THR A 24 17.94 -13.59 -0.77
C THR A 24 16.80 -14.47 -0.30
N SER A 25 16.74 -14.77 0.99
CA SER A 25 15.69 -15.62 1.57
C SER A 25 14.32 -14.98 1.46
N ALA A 26 14.18 -13.68 1.79
CA ALA A 26 12.95 -12.93 1.56
C ALA A 26 12.54 -12.95 0.08
N TRP A 27 13.49 -12.75 -0.84
CA TRP A 27 13.21 -12.82 -2.27
C TRP A 27 12.70 -14.20 -2.72
N VAL A 28 13.34 -15.29 -2.28
CA VAL A 28 12.93 -16.66 -2.60
C VAL A 28 11.54 -16.96 -2.04
N LEU A 29 11.25 -16.58 -0.79
CA LEU A 29 9.93 -16.74 -0.19
C LEU A 29 8.85 -15.95 -0.95
N GLY A 30 9.16 -14.73 -1.38
CA GLY A 30 8.27 -13.93 -2.23
C GLY A 30 7.99 -14.60 -3.57
N LYS A 31 9.01 -15.13 -4.23
CA LYS A 31 8.84 -15.87 -5.50
C LYS A 31 8.03 -17.15 -5.33
N ALA A 32 8.22 -17.87 -4.23
CA ALA A 32 7.52 -19.11 -3.95
C ALA A 32 6.02 -18.90 -3.65
N SER A 33 5.69 -17.80 -2.96
CA SER A 33 4.32 -17.47 -2.53
C SER A 33 3.49 -16.72 -3.57
N GLN A 34 4.13 -16.10 -4.58
CA GLN A 34 3.44 -15.29 -5.58
C GLN A 34 2.31 -16.06 -6.26
N ASN A 35 1.07 -15.56 -6.10
CA ASN A 35 -0.16 -16.12 -6.67
C ASN A 35 -0.37 -17.62 -6.34
N ASN A 36 0.10 -18.07 -5.17
CA ASN A 36 0.00 -19.46 -4.75
C ASN A 36 -0.48 -19.57 -3.30
N VAL A 37 -1.81 -19.61 -3.10
CA VAL A 37 -2.44 -19.61 -1.77
C VAL A 37 -1.99 -20.77 -0.88
N LEU A 38 -1.71 -21.93 -1.47
CA LEU A 38 -1.19 -23.08 -0.72
C LEU A 38 0.18 -22.75 -0.12
N VAL A 39 1.11 -22.25 -0.93
CA VAL A 39 2.47 -21.90 -0.47
C VAL A 39 2.44 -20.67 0.44
N GLN A 40 1.57 -19.69 0.17
CA GLN A 40 1.35 -18.56 1.08
C GLN A 40 0.98 -19.06 2.47
N ASN A 41 -0.05 -19.91 2.59
CA ASN A 41 -0.52 -20.41 3.88
C ASN A 41 0.52 -21.29 4.59
N GLN A 42 1.33 -22.04 3.86
CA GLN A 42 2.45 -22.78 4.44
C GLN A 42 3.50 -21.84 5.05
N ILE A 43 3.94 -20.83 4.29
CA ILE A 43 4.93 -19.86 4.76
C ILE A 43 4.39 -19.05 5.96
N LEU A 44 3.12 -18.65 5.91
CA LEU A 44 2.43 -17.99 7.01
C LEU A 44 2.33 -18.88 8.26
N GLY A 45 1.99 -20.17 8.08
CA GLY A 45 1.89 -21.15 9.17
C GLY A 45 3.22 -21.41 9.89
N TYR A 46 4.35 -21.17 9.23
CA TYR A 46 5.68 -21.20 9.85
C TYR A 46 6.12 -19.87 10.50
N GLY A 47 5.25 -18.86 10.55
CA GLY A 47 5.52 -17.58 11.23
C GLY A 47 6.47 -16.63 10.47
N ALA A 48 6.69 -16.85 9.17
CA ALA A 48 7.64 -16.05 8.39
C ALA A 48 7.30 -14.55 8.35
N LEU A 49 6.02 -14.20 8.52
CA LEU A 49 5.54 -12.82 8.39
C LEU A 49 6.17 -11.89 9.43
N GLN A 50 6.39 -12.36 10.66
CA GLN A 50 7.06 -11.59 11.71
C GLN A 50 8.48 -11.20 11.30
N GLY A 51 9.25 -12.16 10.78
CA GLY A 51 10.62 -11.93 10.30
C GLY A 51 10.65 -10.93 9.13
N LEU A 52 9.74 -11.11 8.18
CA LEU A 52 9.63 -10.21 7.02
C LEU A 52 9.21 -8.78 7.43
N VAL A 53 8.27 -8.62 8.37
CA VAL A 53 7.88 -7.30 8.88
C VAL A 53 9.06 -6.63 9.57
N LYS A 54 9.82 -7.36 10.41
CA LYS A 54 11.04 -6.85 11.05
C LYS A 54 12.07 -6.37 10.02
N MET A 55 12.31 -7.14 8.96
CA MET A 55 13.21 -6.75 7.88
C MET A 55 12.77 -5.48 7.14
N GLY A 56 11.46 -5.20 7.09
CA GLY A 56 10.93 -3.96 6.51
C GLY A 56 11.36 -2.69 7.26
N TYR A 57 11.79 -2.81 8.52
CA TYR A 57 12.39 -1.73 9.32
C TYR A 57 13.92 -1.62 9.17
N SER A 58 14.54 -2.44 8.31
CA SER A 58 15.98 -2.38 8.08
C SER A 58 16.39 -1.04 7.47
N SER A 59 17.56 -0.53 7.86
CA SER A 59 18.19 0.61 7.21
C SER A 59 18.74 0.27 5.83
N SER A 60 18.88 -1.03 5.50
CA SER A 60 19.24 -1.49 4.16
C SER A 60 18.02 -1.41 3.22
N ALA A 61 18.13 -0.54 2.22
CA ALA A 61 17.10 -0.40 1.19
C ALA A 61 16.86 -1.69 0.37
N PRO A 62 17.89 -2.46 -0.04
CA PRO A 62 17.70 -3.78 -0.64
C PRO A 62 16.91 -4.74 0.24
N GLU A 63 17.23 -4.80 1.53
CA GLU A 63 16.59 -5.68 2.50
C GLU A 63 15.11 -5.33 2.67
N ALA A 64 14.81 -4.05 2.96
CA ALA A 64 13.44 -3.56 3.11
C ALA A 64 12.61 -3.75 1.83
N ALA A 65 13.22 -3.57 0.66
CA ALA A 65 12.56 -3.77 -0.62
C ALA A 65 12.20 -5.25 -0.87
N LYS A 66 13.07 -6.20 -0.50
CA LYS A 66 12.78 -7.63 -0.63
C LYS A 66 11.80 -8.12 0.43
N ALA A 67 11.86 -7.59 1.64
CA ALA A 67 10.86 -7.80 2.67
C ALA A 67 9.47 -7.36 2.18
N LEU A 68 9.33 -6.14 1.67
CA LEU A 68 8.07 -5.63 1.12
C LEU A 68 7.56 -6.49 -0.04
N TYR A 69 8.45 -6.94 -0.92
CA TYR A 69 8.08 -7.84 -2.02
C TYR A 69 7.53 -9.18 -1.51
N ALA A 70 8.17 -9.79 -0.52
CA ALA A 70 7.74 -11.05 0.07
C ALA A 70 6.39 -10.90 0.79
N VAL A 71 6.26 -9.86 1.62
CA VAL A 71 5.01 -9.51 2.30
C VAL A 71 3.88 -9.33 1.29
N SER A 72 4.10 -8.49 0.27
CA SER A 72 3.12 -8.26 -0.81
C SER A 72 2.68 -9.57 -1.47
N SER A 73 3.61 -10.50 -1.70
CA SER A 73 3.30 -11.79 -2.33
C SER A 73 2.55 -12.74 -1.40
N LEU A 74 2.75 -12.63 -0.08
CA LEU A 74 2.09 -13.47 0.92
C LEU A 74 0.64 -13.06 1.20
N ILE A 75 0.33 -11.77 1.16
CA ILE A 75 -0.95 -11.24 1.64
C ILE A 75 -1.92 -10.88 0.51
N ARG A 76 -1.45 -10.83 -0.74
CA ARG A 76 -2.31 -10.64 -1.91
C ARG A 76 -3.20 -11.86 -2.10
N ASP A 77 -4.48 -11.60 -2.30
CA ASP A 77 -5.60 -12.54 -2.46
C ASP A 77 -5.73 -13.52 -1.28
N ASN A 78 -5.19 -13.16 -0.11
CA ASN A 78 -5.14 -14.02 1.06
C ASN A 78 -5.62 -13.28 2.31
N GLY A 79 -6.90 -13.45 2.64
CA GLY A 79 -7.52 -12.81 3.81
C GLY A 79 -6.87 -13.21 5.14
N HIS A 80 -6.46 -14.48 5.29
CA HIS A 80 -5.74 -14.93 6.49
C HIS A 80 -4.37 -14.27 6.59
N GLY A 81 -3.65 -14.14 5.48
CA GLY A 81 -2.38 -13.42 5.41
C GLY A 81 -2.51 -11.94 5.78
N GLN A 82 -3.61 -11.27 5.38
CA GLN A 82 -3.87 -9.88 5.78
C GLN A 82 -4.22 -9.74 7.26
N GLU A 83 -4.98 -10.67 7.84
CA GLU A 83 -5.25 -10.73 9.28
C GLU A 83 -3.95 -10.90 10.09
N LEU A 84 -3.06 -11.80 9.66
CA LEU A 84 -1.73 -11.96 10.27
C LEU A 84 -0.84 -10.72 10.06
N PHE A 85 -0.93 -10.08 8.89
CA PHE A 85 -0.17 -8.87 8.62
C PHE A 85 -0.55 -7.73 9.56
N LEU A 86 -1.83 -7.60 9.87
CA LEU A 86 -2.30 -6.67 10.89
C LEU A 86 -1.74 -7.05 12.27
N SER A 87 -1.83 -8.32 12.69
CA SER A 87 -1.35 -8.74 14.01
C SER A 87 0.15 -8.54 14.21
N GLU A 88 0.94 -8.60 13.14
CA GLU A 88 2.38 -8.33 13.15
C GLU A 88 2.74 -6.84 13.00
N ASN A 89 1.79 -5.91 13.14
CA ASN A 89 1.99 -4.46 12.93
C ASN A 89 2.46 -4.08 11.52
N GLY A 90 2.03 -4.84 10.51
CA GLY A 90 2.46 -4.66 9.12
C GLY A 90 2.21 -3.27 8.54
N TYR A 91 1.11 -2.61 8.90
CA TYR A 91 0.82 -1.23 8.45
C TYR A 91 1.83 -0.21 8.96
N ALA A 92 2.33 -0.38 10.20
CA ALA A 92 3.37 0.47 10.73
C ALA A 92 4.69 0.27 9.96
N MET A 93 4.96 -0.95 9.48
CA MET A 93 6.09 -1.22 8.60
C MET A 93 5.93 -0.51 7.25
N LEU A 94 4.75 -0.56 6.62
CA LEU A 94 4.49 0.18 5.38
C LEU A 94 4.71 1.68 5.56
N GLN A 95 4.19 2.26 6.65
CA GLN A 95 4.40 3.66 6.99
C GLN A 95 5.89 3.97 7.19
N HIS A 96 6.62 3.11 7.89
CA HIS A 96 8.05 3.27 8.09
C HIS A 96 8.81 3.27 6.77
N VAL A 97 8.61 2.26 5.92
CA VAL A 97 9.23 2.17 4.59
C VAL A 97 8.93 3.42 3.77
N LEU A 98 7.67 3.86 3.73
CA LEU A 98 7.28 5.07 3.00
C LEU A 98 8.02 6.32 3.50
N SER A 99 8.21 6.42 4.82
CA SER A 99 8.87 7.56 5.47
C SER A 99 10.39 7.58 5.28
N THR A 100 11.03 6.41 5.20
CA THR A 100 12.49 6.28 5.05
C THR A 100 12.93 6.27 3.59
N THR A 101 12.02 5.99 2.65
CA THR A 101 12.35 5.90 1.23
C THR A 101 11.72 7.01 0.39
N ARG A 102 11.67 8.23 0.92
CA ARG A 102 11.08 9.42 0.25
C ARG A 102 11.67 9.73 -1.12
N THR A 103 12.93 9.36 -1.36
CA THR A 103 13.63 9.56 -2.64
C THR A 103 13.54 8.35 -3.57
N ASN A 104 13.01 7.21 -3.10
CA ASN A 104 12.90 5.98 -3.89
C ASN A 104 11.47 5.79 -4.38
N VAL A 105 11.15 6.47 -5.48
CA VAL A 105 9.83 6.42 -6.13
C VAL A 105 9.39 4.99 -6.46
N ARG A 106 10.32 4.10 -6.84
CA ARG A 106 10.00 2.70 -7.13
C ARG A 106 9.47 1.96 -5.89
N LEU A 107 9.99 2.26 -4.71
CA LEU A 107 9.53 1.63 -3.47
C LEU A 107 8.24 2.29 -2.96
N GLN A 108 8.11 3.61 -3.07
CA GLN A 108 6.86 4.32 -2.78
C GLN A 108 5.69 3.73 -3.58
N LYS A 109 5.87 3.54 -4.89
CA LYS A 109 4.88 2.88 -5.76
C LYS A 109 4.48 1.50 -5.24
N LYS A 110 5.43 0.68 -4.78
CA LYS A 110 5.13 -0.66 -4.25
C LYS A 110 4.32 -0.60 -2.96
N VAL A 111 4.67 0.30 -2.05
CA VAL A 111 3.92 0.49 -0.80
C VAL A 111 2.50 0.96 -1.08
N VAL A 112 2.35 2.01 -1.90
CA VAL A 112 1.04 2.60 -2.21
C VAL A 112 0.17 1.62 -3.03
N SER A 113 0.74 0.90 -4.00
CA SER A 113 0.03 -0.18 -4.70
C SER A 113 -0.42 -1.31 -3.79
N LEU A 114 0.39 -1.66 -2.78
CA LEU A 114 -0.02 -2.68 -1.81
C LEU A 114 -1.14 -2.16 -0.90
N LEU A 115 -1.07 -0.89 -0.51
CA LEU A 115 -2.10 -0.25 0.30
C LEU A 115 -3.46 -0.20 -0.43
N ALA A 116 -3.46 0.27 -1.68
CA ALA A 116 -4.66 0.26 -2.54
C ALA A 116 -5.25 -1.15 -2.64
N TYR A 117 -4.39 -2.13 -2.91
CA TYR A 117 -4.80 -3.52 -3.04
C TYR A 117 -5.45 -4.07 -1.75
N ILE A 118 -4.84 -3.82 -0.58
CA ILE A 118 -5.39 -4.27 0.71
C ILE A 118 -6.74 -3.60 0.96
N ALA A 119 -6.84 -2.29 0.71
CA ALA A 119 -8.09 -1.54 0.90
C ALA A 119 -9.21 -2.07 -0.02
N ASP A 120 -8.93 -2.30 -1.30
CA ASP A 120 -9.88 -2.89 -2.25
C ASP A 120 -10.31 -4.31 -1.83
N PHE A 121 -9.38 -5.13 -1.36
CA PHE A 121 -9.70 -6.46 -0.85
C PHE A 121 -10.66 -6.39 0.35
N GLN A 122 -10.46 -5.44 1.27
CA GLN A 122 -11.35 -5.25 2.42
C GLN A 122 -12.73 -4.76 2.01
N LEU A 123 -12.82 -3.84 1.04
CA LEU A 123 -14.09 -3.39 0.47
C LEU A 123 -14.88 -4.55 -0.15
N ASN A 124 -14.22 -5.38 -0.94
CA ASN A 124 -14.85 -6.49 -1.66
C ASN A 124 -15.27 -7.65 -0.74
N THR A 125 -14.58 -7.83 0.40
CA THR A 125 -14.88 -8.92 1.34
C THR A 125 -15.78 -8.50 2.50
N GLY A 126 -16.08 -7.19 2.66
CA GLY A 126 -16.81 -6.65 3.81
C GLY A 126 -16.07 -6.77 5.14
N LYS A 127 -14.83 -7.27 5.14
CA LYS A 127 -13.97 -7.39 6.32
C LYS A 127 -13.22 -6.08 6.52
N SER A 128 -13.85 -5.14 7.21
CA SER A 128 -13.20 -3.87 7.55
C SER A 128 -12.20 -4.07 8.68
N GLN A 129 -10.90 -3.97 8.39
CA GLN A 129 -9.86 -3.75 9.40
C GLN A 129 -9.55 -2.25 9.54
N ALA A 130 -10.56 -1.39 9.37
CA ALA A 130 -10.45 0.06 9.31
C ALA A 130 -9.50 0.71 10.34
N PRO A 131 -9.42 0.30 11.63
CA PRO A 131 -8.66 1.05 12.62
C PRO A 131 -7.18 1.25 12.27
N SER A 132 -6.53 0.28 11.62
CA SER A 132 -5.10 0.34 11.29
C SER A 132 -4.80 1.10 9.99
N LEU A 133 -5.72 1.05 9.02
CA LEU A 133 -5.63 1.80 7.77
C LEU A 133 -5.88 3.30 7.97
N SER A 134 -6.54 3.68 9.06
CA SER A 134 -6.92 5.06 9.37
C SER A 134 -5.86 5.86 10.14
N ASN A 135 -4.57 5.53 10.02
CA ASN A 135 -3.52 6.36 10.60
C ASN A 135 -3.39 7.69 9.82
N HIS A 136 -3.65 8.81 10.50
CA HIS A 136 -3.63 10.15 9.92
C HIS A 136 -2.33 10.47 9.16
N PHE A 137 -1.17 10.17 9.76
CA PHE A 137 0.13 10.48 9.14
C PHE A 137 0.39 9.63 7.90
N PHE A 138 -0.07 8.37 7.91
CA PHE A 138 0.08 7.49 6.77
C PHE A 138 -0.81 7.93 5.60
N ILE A 139 -2.08 8.23 5.86
CA ILE A 139 -3.00 8.76 4.85
C ILE A 139 -2.48 10.09 4.29
N LYS A 140 -2.07 11.02 5.15
CA LYS A 140 -1.51 12.30 4.74
C LYS A 140 -0.31 12.13 3.80
N SER A 141 0.59 11.20 4.11
CA SER A 141 1.75 10.90 3.24
C SER A 141 1.34 10.42 1.85
N VAL A 142 0.27 9.63 1.74
CA VAL A 142 -0.26 9.15 0.45
C VAL A 142 -0.99 10.28 -0.30
N VAL A 143 -1.73 11.13 0.41
CA VAL A 143 -2.38 12.31 -0.16
C VAL A 143 -1.35 13.27 -0.77
N GLU A 144 -0.27 13.56 -0.05
CA GLU A 144 0.82 14.42 -0.53
C GLU A 144 1.49 13.88 -1.80
N MET A 145 1.49 12.55 -2.01
CA MET A 145 2.06 11.93 -3.21
C MET A 145 1.26 12.24 -4.48
N ILE A 146 -0.05 12.52 -4.38
CA ILE A 146 -0.90 12.93 -5.52
C ILE A 146 -0.37 14.22 -6.16
N SER A 147 0.20 15.12 -5.35
CA SER A 147 0.77 16.40 -5.79
C SER A 147 2.30 16.46 -5.69
N SER A 148 2.96 15.31 -5.48
CA SER A 148 4.41 15.24 -5.42
C SER A 148 5.05 15.36 -6.83
N VAL A 149 6.38 15.45 -6.87
CA VAL A 149 7.21 15.56 -8.09
C VAL A 149 6.64 14.70 -9.25
N PRO A 150 6.65 15.18 -10.52
CA PRO A 150 5.94 14.54 -11.62
C PRO A 150 6.37 13.09 -11.85
N ASP A 151 5.62 12.15 -11.28
CA ASP A 151 5.63 10.74 -11.61
C ASP A 151 4.17 10.29 -11.65
N LEU A 152 3.60 10.34 -12.86
CA LEU A 152 2.18 10.11 -13.09
C LEU A 152 1.73 8.73 -12.61
N ASP A 153 2.62 7.73 -12.68
CA ASP A 153 2.38 6.36 -12.23
C ASP A 153 2.33 6.24 -10.69
N LEU A 154 3.09 7.05 -9.95
CA LEU A 154 2.97 7.17 -8.49
C LEU A 154 1.69 7.94 -8.13
N GLN A 155 1.38 9.01 -8.85
CA GLN A 155 0.19 9.84 -8.63
C GLN A 155 -1.09 9.02 -8.83
N GLU A 156 -1.18 8.23 -9.91
CA GLU A 156 -2.29 7.30 -10.17
C GLU A 156 -2.43 6.27 -9.04
N LYS A 157 -1.34 5.61 -8.65
CA LYS A 157 -1.38 4.64 -7.53
C LYS A 157 -1.84 5.28 -6.23
N SER A 158 -1.43 6.53 -5.99
CA SER A 158 -1.84 7.30 -4.80
C SER A 158 -3.32 7.65 -4.84
N LEU A 159 -3.85 8.01 -6.00
CA LEU A 159 -5.30 8.19 -6.20
C LEU A 159 -6.08 6.91 -5.94
N LEU A 160 -5.62 5.76 -6.48
CA LEU A 160 -6.25 4.46 -6.23
C LEU A 160 -6.28 4.15 -4.73
N ALA A 161 -5.16 4.31 -4.04
CA ALA A 161 -5.07 4.09 -2.60
C ALA A 161 -6.03 5.02 -1.83
N VAL A 162 -6.03 6.32 -2.13
CA VAL A 162 -6.91 7.29 -1.48
C VAL A 162 -8.37 6.98 -1.74
N ARG A 163 -8.75 6.58 -2.96
CA ARG A 163 -10.14 6.18 -3.30
C ARG A 163 -10.62 5.06 -2.39
N SER A 164 -9.86 3.98 -2.31
CA SER A 164 -10.23 2.78 -1.54
C SER A 164 -10.24 3.07 -0.04
N LEU A 165 -9.28 3.86 0.45
CA LEU A 165 -9.25 4.31 1.84
C LEU A 165 -10.44 5.20 2.19
N LEU A 166 -10.83 6.14 1.32
CA LEU A 166 -12.01 6.98 1.52
C LEU A 166 -13.29 6.15 1.61
N GLN A 167 -13.43 5.13 0.75
CA GLN A 167 -14.59 4.25 0.77
C GLN A 167 -14.69 3.45 2.07
N LEU A 168 -13.57 2.98 2.62
CA LEU A 168 -13.49 2.29 3.91
C LEU A 168 -13.70 3.21 5.12
N THR A 169 -13.44 4.51 4.95
CA THR A 169 -13.53 5.49 6.03
C THR A 169 -15.00 5.80 6.35
N SER A 170 -15.32 5.97 7.64
CA SER A 170 -16.66 6.39 8.07
C SER A 170 -16.98 7.81 7.58
N ALA A 171 -18.25 8.23 7.69
CA ALA A 171 -18.64 9.60 7.43
C ALA A 171 -18.47 10.51 8.67
N ASP A 172 -17.50 10.22 9.55
CA ASP A 172 -17.23 11.04 10.73
C ASP A 172 -16.21 12.13 10.43
N ALA A 173 -16.41 13.34 10.97
CA ALA A 173 -15.54 14.48 10.71
C ALA A 173 -14.07 14.25 11.11
N THR A 174 -13.83 13.54 12.22
CA THR A 174 -12.49 13.17 12.70
C THR A 174 -11.78 12.21 11.75
N ASP A 175 -12.53 11.31 11.14
CA ASP A 175 -12.04 10.36 10.16
C ASP A 175 -11.73 11.04 8.82
N LEU A 176 -12.59 11.95 8.36
CA LEU A 176 -12.34 12.73 7.14
C LEU A 176 -11.18 13.72 7.28
N GLN A 177 -10.90 14.21 8.49
CA GLN A 177 -9.72 15.04 8.77
C GLN A 177 -8.40 14.31 8.43
N LYS A 178 -8.39 12.98 8.36
CA LYS A 178 -7.23 12.18 7.94
C LYS A 178 -6.82 12.45 6.50
N PHE A 179 -7.73 12.94 5.66
CA PHE A 179 -7.50 13.31 4.27
C PHE A 179 -7.25 14.81 4.09
N SER A 180 -6.79 15.50 5.13
CA SER A 180 -6.44 16.93 5.05
C SER A 180 -5.48 17.20 3.90
N GLY A 181 -5.75 18.26 3.12
CA GLY A 181 -4.95 18.63 1.94
C GLY A 181 -5.34 17.90 0.66
N LEU A 182 -6.26 16.93 0.70
CA LEU A 182 -6.67 16.19 -0.50
C LEU A 182 -7.22 17.10 -1.60
N ASN A 183 -8.04 18.10 -1.27
CA ASN A 183 -8.59 19.02 -2.26
C ASN A 183 -7.48 19.83 -2.98
N ASP A 184 -6.47 20.25 -2.24
CA ASP A 184 -5.33 21.00 -2.79
C ASP A 184 -4.50 20.09 -3.68
N SER A 185 -4.18 18.87 -3.22
CA SER A 185 -3.43 17.89 -4.01
C SER A 185 -4.15 17.49 -5.30
N LEU A 186 -5.47 17.29 -5.24
CA LEU A 186 -6.29 17.03 -6.44
C LEU A 186 -6.31 18.23 -7.39
N ASN A 187 -6.32 19.46 -6.88
CA ASN A 187 -6.28 20.65 -7.74
C ASN A 187 -4.91 20.83 -8.40
N THR A 188 -3.81 20.60 -7.66
CA THR A 188 -2.45 20.61 -8.23
C THR A 188 -2.32 19.57 -9.34
N LEU A 189 -2.77 18.34 -9.11
CA LEU A 189 -2.72 17.30 -10.12
C LEU A 189 -3.57 17.66 -11.35
N ARG A 190 -4.74 18.27 -11.17
CA ARG A 190 -5.57 18.74 -12.30
C ARG A 190 -4.80 19.69 -13.21
N LEU A 191 -4.11 20.69 -12.65
CA LEU A 191 -3.33 21.65 -13.43
C LEU A 191 -2.20 20.96 -14.21
N GLN A 192 -1.53 19.98 -13.59
CA GLN A 192 -0.51 19.16 -14.25
C GLN A 192 -1.12 18.34 -15.41
N LEU A 193 -2.29 17.72 -15.20
CA LEU A 193 -2.95 16.91 -16.24
C LEU A 193 -3.44 17.77 -17.41
N ASP A 194 -3.91 18.99 -17.16
CA ASP A 194 -4.29 19.94 -18.21
C ASP A 194 -3.08 20.29 -19.11
N GLU A 195 -1.89 20.44 -18.53
CA GLU A 195 -0.65 20.60 -19.29
C GLU A 195 -0.29 19.34 -20.08
N LEU A 196 -0.31 18.16 -19.43
CA LEU A 196 0.05 16.89 -20.06
C LEU A 196 -0.89 16.47 -21.21
N THR A 197 -2.18 16.81 -21.12
CA THR A 197 -3.16 16.52 -22.18
C THR A 197 -2.93 17.34 -23.45
N SER A 198 -2.11 18.40 -23.37
CA SER A 198 -1.65 19.17 -24.53
C SER A 198 -0.49 18.49 -25.27
N HIS A 199 0.11 17.43 -24.70
CA HIS A 199 1.18 16.64 -25.31
C HIS A 199 0.64 15.30 -25.86
N GLU A 200 0.77 15.05 -27.17
CA GLU A 200 0.17 13.88 -27.83
C GLU A 200 0.58 12.53 -27.21
N GLU A 201 1.86 12.37 -26.83
CA GLU A 201 2.38 11.10 -26.31
C GLU A 201 1.80 10.69 -24.96
N GLN A 202 1.42 11.64 -24.11
CA GLN A 202 0.95 11.38 -22.74
C GLN A 202 -0.54 11.64 -22.57
N ARG A 203 -1.22 12.11 -23.64
CA ARG A 203 -2.62 12.55 -23.59
C ARG A 203 -3.58 11.46 -23.13
N GLU A 204 -3.47 10.25 -23.70
CA GLU A 204 -4.40 9.16 -23.36
C GLU A 204 -4.27 8.77 -21.89
N TYR A 205 -3.06 8.51 -21.43
CA TYR A 205 -2.80 8.15 -20.03
C TYR A 205 -3.15 9.29 -19.06
N ALA A 206 -2.87 10.55 -19.41
CA ALA A 206 -3.28 11.70 -18.60
C ALA A 206 -4.81 11.82 -18.46
N LEU A 207 -5.57 11.47 -19.51
CA LEU A 207 -7.03 11.45 -19.45
C LEU A 207 -7.55 10.35 -18.52
N GLU A 208 -6.93 9.16 -18.53
CA GLU A 208 -7.28 8.08 -17.59
C GLU A 208 -7.06 8.51 -16.13
N VAL A 209 -5.91 9.15 -15.85
CA VAL A 209 -5.61 9.67 -14.51
C VAL A 209 -6.56 10.81 -14.11
N GLU A 210 -6.98 11.68 -15.06
CA GLU A 210 -7.97 12.73 -14.79
C GLU A 210 -9.34 12.14 -14.44
N ILE A 211 -9.77 11.07 -15.12
CA ILE A 211 -11.01 10.35 -14.78
C ILE A 211 -10.93 9.85 -13.35
N LEU A 212 -9.85 9.15 -12.99
CA LEU A 212 -9.65 8.66 -11.63
C LEU A 212 -9.61 9.80 -10.59
N ARG A 213 -8.94 10.91 -10.91
CA ARG A 213 -8.87 12.09 -10.03
C ARG A 213 -10.26 12.66 -9.75
N ARG A 214 -11.14 12.72 -10.77
CA ARG A 214 -12.53 13.15 -10.62
C ARG A 214 -13.34 12.19 -9.76
N GLU A 215 -13.17 10.88 -9.95
CA GLU A 215 -13.81 9.87 -9.10
C GLU A 215 -13.46 10.08 -7.62
N VAL A 216 -12.17 10.25 -7.31
CA VAL A 216 -11.71 10.51 -5.93
C VAL A 216 -12.35 11.77 -5.36
N HIS A 217 -12.41 12.84 -6.16
CA HIS A 217 -13.05 14.09 -5.73
C HIS A 217 -14.53 13.90 -5.40
N ILE A 218 -15.28 13.19 -6.27
CA ILE A 218 -16.70 12.91 -6.08
C ILE A 218 -16.93 12.09 -4.81
N VAL A 219 -16.17 11.00 -4.62
CA VAL A 219 -16.27 10.15 -3.42
C VAL A 219 -15.99 10.96 -2.15
N PHE A 220 -14.97 11.83 -2.17
CA PHE A 220 -14.64 12.66 -1.03
C PHE A 220 -15.76 13.64 -0.67
N GLN A 221 -16.35 14.32 -1.67
CA GLN A 221 -17.47 15.24 -1.42
C GLN A 221 -18.71 14.52 -0.89
N GLN A 222 -19.04 13.36 -1.45
CA GLN A 222 -20.14 12.53 -0.96
C GLN A 222 -19.96 12.17 0.52
N LYS A 223 -18.74 11.84 0.95
CA LYS A 223 -18.44 11.56 2.36
C LYS A 223 -18.59 12.80 3.25
N ILE A 224 -18.14 13.97 2.79
CA ILE A 224 -18.31 15.24 3.51
C ILE A 224 -19.79 15.58 3.68
N ASP A 225 -20.59 15.44 2.62
CA ASP A 225 -22.02 15.74 2.68
C ASP A 225 -22.77 14.76 3.59
N GLN A 226 -22.41 13.47 3.57
CA GLN A 226 -22.91 12.48 4.53
C GLN A 226 -22.58 12.87 5.98
N ALA A 227 -21.35 13.31 6.24
CA ALA A 227 -20.92 13.74 7.57
C ALA A 227 -21.73 14.93 8.10
N ARG A 228 -22.10 15.87 7.22
CA ARG A 228 -22.93 17.02 7.57
C ARG A 228 -24.35 16.61 7.96
N VAL A 229 -24.93 15.65 7.24
CA VAL A 229 -26.28 15.13 7.53
C VAL A 229 -26.32 14.35 8.85
N VAL A 230 -25.25 13.62 9.20
CA VAL A 230 -25.17 12.89 10.48
C VAL A 230 -24.98 13.83 11.68
N ALA A 231 -24.38 15.01 11.46
CA ALA A 231 -24.14 16.00 12.51
C ALA A 231 -25.35 16.89 12.85
N THR A 232 -26.42 16.85 12.04
CA THR A 232 -27.69 17.57 12.26
C THR A 232 -28.74 16.69 12.90
#